data_AF-A0A4R1VEI4-F1
#
_entry.id   AF-A0A4R1VEI4-F1
#
_cell.length_a   1.000
_cell.length_b   1.000
_cell.length_c   1.000
_cell.angle_alpha   90.00
_cell.angle_beta   90.00
_cell.angle_gamma   90.00
#
_symmetry.space_group_name_H-M   'P 1'
#
loop_
_entity.id
_entity.type
_entity.pdbx_description
1 polymer ?
#
loop_
_entity_poly.entity_id
_entity_poly.type
_entity_poly.pdbx_seq_one_letter_code
_entity_poly.pdbx_strand_id
1 'polypeptide(L)' 'MTDFIRHERLLPAGEIDRIARDAPLDLIRFQDVAATIPLEERPTMRDWLDRFNAGL' A
#
# COMPACT_ATOMS: atom_id res chain seq x y z
N MET A 1 -3.91 3.94 1.89
CA MET A 1 -4.52 3.17 0.77
C MET A 1 -5.99 2.86 1.04
N THR A 2 -6.32 2.24 2.17
CA THR A 2 -7.70 1.99 2.61
C THR A 2 -8.54 3.28 2.73
N ASP A 3 -7.94 4.39 3.11
CA ASP A 3 -8.60 5.71 3.12
C ASP A 3 -9.08 6.16 1.75
N PHE A 4 -8.25 5.96 0.71
CA PHE A 4 -8.61 6.26 -0.67
C PHE A 4 -9.77 5.38 -1.13
N ILE A 5 -9.67 4.06 -0.90
CA ILE A 5 -10.72 3.09 -1.22
C ILE A 5 -12.05 3.45 -0.53
N ARG A 6 -11.98 3.94 0.72
CA ARG A 6 -13.15 4.40 1.49
C ARG A 6 -13.74 5.68 0.90
N HIS A 7 -12.89 6.66 0.58
CA HIS A 7 -13.32 7.93 0.00
C HIS A 7 -14.01 7.74 -1.35
N GLU A 8 -13.41 6.92 -2.21
CA GLU A 8 -13.92 6.59 -3.54
C GLU A 8 -15.05 5.54 -3.53
N ARG A 9 -15.42 5.03 -2.34
CA ARG A 9 -16.48 4.01 -2.13
C ARG A 9 -16.30 2.76 -3.01
N LEU A 10 -15.05 2.35 -3.21
CA LEU A 10 -14.72 1.20 -4.07
C LEU A 10 -15.03 -0.14 -3.39
N LEU A 11 -15.17 -0.15 -2.06
CA LEU A 11 -15.55 -1.31 -1.26
C LEU A 11 -16.51 -0.92 -0.12
N PRO A 12 -17.33 -1.86 0.40
CA PRO A 12 -18.12 -1.65 1.60
C PRO A 12 -17.23 -1.32 2.81
N ALA A 13 -17.67 -0.40 3.68
CA ALA A 13 -16.87 0.06 4.82
C ALA A 13 -16.39 -1.09 5.74
N GLY A 14 -17.27 -2.06 6.04
CA GLY A 14 -16.91 -3.21 6.87
C GLY A 14 -15.86 -4.14 6.26
N GLU A 15 -15.75 -4.16 4.93
CA GLU A 15 -14.68 -4.89 4.25
C GLU A 15 -13.34 -4.16 4.34
N ILE A 16 -13.36 -2.82 4.24
CA ILE A 16 -12.17 -1.98 4.46
C ILE A 16 -11.66 -2.12 5.89
N ASP A 17 -12.56 -2.13 6.89
CA ASP A 17 -12.20 -2.33 8.30
C ASP A 17 -11.54 -3.69 8.53
N ARG A 18 -12.07 -4.75 7.87
CA ARG A 18 -11.48 -6.09 7.93
C ARG A 18 -10.07 -6.12 7.33
N ILE A 19 -9.87 -5.52 6.15
CA ILE A 19 -8.56 -5.43 5.50
C ILE A 19 -7.55 -4.72 6.40
N ALA A 20 -7.95 -3.59 7.01
CA ALA A 20 -7.06 -2.82 7.90
C ALA A 20 -6.70 -3.60 9.17
N ARG A 21 -7.67 -4.29 9.78
CA ARG A 21 -7.44 -5.08 11.00
C ARG A 21 -6.59 -6.33 10.77
N ASP A 22 -6.83 -7.03 9.67
CA ASP A 22 -6.23 -8.33 9.40
C ASP A 22 -4.92 -8.20 8.58
N ALA A 23 -4.46 -6.98 8.32
CA ALA A 23 -3.22 -6.70 7.60
C ALA A 23 -2.00 -7.24 8.37
N PRO A 24 -1.10 -8.01 7.73
CA PRO A 24 0.15 -8.43 8.35
C PRO A 24 1.01 -7.23 8.79
N LEU A 25 1.66 -7.33 9.95
CA LEU A 25 2.50 -6.24 10.48
C LEU A 25 3.61 -5.82 9.51
N ASP A 26 4.20 -6.78 8.80
CA ASP A 26 5.25 -6.50 7.82
C ASP A 26 4.73 -5.69 6.62
N LEU A 27 3.47 -5.91 6.22
CA LEU A 27 2.82 -5.10 5.19
C LEU A 27 2.58 -3.66 5.67
N ILE A 28 2.16 -3.49 6.93
CA ILE A 28 1.97 -2.15 7.52
C ILE A 28 3.30 -1.40 7.54
N ARG A 29 4.37 -2.03 8.05
CA ARG A 29 5.71 -1.44 8.09
C ARG A 29 6.23 -1.07 6.71
N PHE A 30 6.03 -1.94 5.73
CA PHE A 30 6.39 -1.65 4.34
C PHE A 30 5.64 -0.41 3.82
N GLN A 31 4.34 -0.32 4.08
CA GLN A 31 3.52 0.83 3.64
C GLN A 31 3.92 2.13 4.34
N ASP A 32 4.28 2.09 5.62
CA ASP A 32 4.77 3.27 6.36
C ASP A 32 6.04 3.84 5.73
N VAL A 33 7.02 2.98 5.41
CA VAL A 33 8.26 3.39 4.72
C VAL A 33 7.96 3.87 3.30
N ALA A 34 7.10 3.17 2.55
CA ALA A 34 6.72 3.60 1.21
C ALA A 34 5.99 4.96 1.21
N ALA A 35 5.23 5.26 2.26
CA ALA A 35 4.52 6.53 2.41
C ALA A 35 5.44 7.72 2.66
N THR A 36 6.66 7.51 3.18
CA THR A 36 7.64 8.61 3.33
C THR A 36 8.26 9.05 2.01
N ILE A 37 8.10 8.26 0.94
CA ILE A 37 8.62 8.60 -0.39
C ILE A 37 7.65 9.59 -1.07
N PRO A 38 8.11 10.80 -1.43
CA PRO A 38 7.33 11.78 -2.19
C PRO A 38 6.79 11.17 -3.49
N LEU A 39 5.60 11.58 -3.93
CA LEU A 39 4.94 10.97 -5.09
C LEU A 39 5.79 11.08 -6.37
N GLU A 40 6.45 12.21 -6.54
CA GLU A 40 7.37 12.52 -7.63
C GLU A 40 8.64 11.65 -7.65
N GLU A 41 9.01 11.07 -6.50
CA GLU A 41 10.18 10.20 -6.34
C GLU A 41 9.81 8.71 -6.34
N ARG A 42 8.52 8.37 -6.37
CA ARG A 42 8.10 6.97 -6.35
C ARG A 42 8.50 6.29 -7.66
N PRO A 43 9.17 5.13 -7.60
CA PRO A 43 9.48 4.37 -8.80
C PRO A 43 8.19 3.99 -9.52
N THR A 44 8.28 3.79 -10.83
CA THR A 44 7.15 3.21 -11.56
C THR A 44 6.86 1.82 -11.00
N MET A 45 5.62 1.34 -11.15
CA MET A 45 5.25 0.01 -10.69
C MET A 45 6.14 -1.08 -11.33
N ARG A 46 6.63 -0.85 -12.56
CA ARG A 46 7.57 -1.74 -13.25
C ARG A 46 8.93 -1.77 -12.55
N ASP A 47 9.54 -0.61 -12.32
CA ASP A 47 10.85 -0.54 -11.67
C ASP A 47 10.80 -1.08 -10.24
N TRP A 48 9.69 -0.86 -9.54
CA TRP A 48 9.45 -1.41 -8.22
C TRP A 48 9.40 -2.95 -8.24
N LEU A 49 8.63 -3.53 -9.18
CA LEU A 49 8.55 -4.98 -9.35
C LEU A 49 9.90 -5.61 -9.71
N ASP A 50 10.68 -4.94 -10.56
CA ASP A 50 12.00 -5.42 -10.96
C ASP A 50 12.96 -5.48 -9.75
N ARG A 51 12.97 -4.44 -8.90
CA ARG A 51 13.77 -4.41 -7.67
C ARG A 51 13.30 -5.44 -6.65
N PHE A 52 11.99 -5.56 -6.44
CA PHE A 52 11.42 -6.55 -5.54
C PHE A 52 11.77 -7.98 -5.95
N ASN A 53 11.62 -8.31 -7.24
CA ASN A 53 11.97 -9.64 -7.76
C ASN A 53 13.47 -9.93 -7.70
N ALA A 54 14.31 -8.88 -7.75
CA ALA A 54 15.75 -8.99 -7.54
C ALA A 54 16.15 -9.10 -6.05
N GLY A 55 15.21 -8.90 -5.11
CA GLY A 55 15.45 -8.93 -3.66
C GLY A 55 16.24 -7.70 -3.15
N LEU A 56 16.11 -6.56 -3.83
CA LEU A 56 16.85 -5.31 -3.58
C LEU A 56 16.01 -4.24 -2.87
#